data_AF-A0A2V9RKM7-F1
#
_entry.id   AF-A0A2V9RKM7-F1
#
_cell.length_a   1.000
_cell.length_b   1.000
_cell.length_c   1.000
_cell.angle_alpha   90.00
_cell.angle_beta   90.00
_cell.angle_gamma   90.00
#
_symmetry.space_group_name_H-M   'P 1'
#
loop_
_entity.id
_entity.type
_entity.pdbx_description
1 polymer ?
#
loop_
_entity_poly.entity_id
_entity_poly.type
_entity_poly.pdbx_seq_one_letter_code
_entity_poly.pdbx_strand_id
1 'polypeptide(L)'
;YSPGSTEHPFVDSRFYTTVNMVHTMEAILGLPPMNQNDAYAPVMAPLFSGPGAQPPFTADWRNRDNGLIYQMNPGKAPGGAQSAKMDFSRPDAVNTALLNRILWRDIKGNAPMPAPRHTIFPAKTRDDDDD
;
A
#
# COMPACT_ATOMS: atom_id res chain seq x y z
N TYR A 1 -22.49 11.98 -6.31
CA TYR A 1 -22.49 11.82 -4.84
C TYR A 1 -23.15 10.50 -4.46
N SER A 2 -22.87 9.89 -3.31
CA SER A 2 -23.42 8.57 -2.95
C SER A 2 -24.88 8.64 -2.45
N PRO A 3 -25.76 7.67 -2.77
CA PRO A 3 -27.18 7.68 -2.37
C PRO A 3 -27.42 7.39 -0.87
N GLY A 4 -26.41 7.00 -0.11
CA GLY A 4 -26.52 6.71 1.33
C GLY A 4 -26.63 7.97 2.19
N SER A 5 -26.61 7.80 3.51
CA SER A 5 -26.47 8.86 4.52
C SER A 5 -25.30 8.56 5.47
N THR A 6 -24.98 9.49 6.36
CA THR A 6 -23.99 9.25 7.43
C THR A 6 -24.43 8.16 8.40
N GLU A 7 -25.73 8.04 8.67
CA GLU A 7 -26.29 6.99 9.55
C GLU A 7 -26.44 5.65 8.80
N HIS A 8 -26.69 5.71 7.51
CA HIS A 8 -26.94 4.56 6.65
C HIS A 8 -26.08 4.66 5.37
N PRO A 9 -24.78 4.35 5.47
CA PRO A 9 -23.88 4.45 4.33
C PRO A 9 -24.32 3.49 3.23
N PHE A 10 -24.24 3.94 1.98
CA PHE A 10 -24.47 3.08 0.83
C PHE A 10 -23.24 2.19 0.60
N VAL A 11 -23.47 0.88 0.54
CA VAL A 11 -22.43 -0.13 0.28
C VAL A 11 -22.71 -0.77 -1.08
N ASP A 12 -21.77 -0.64 -2.01
CA ASP A 12 -21.79 -1.33 -3.29
C ASP A 12 -20.85 -2.55 -3.23
N SER A 13 -21.43 -3.75 -3.23
CA SER A 13 -20.69 -5.02 -3.12
C SER A 13 -20.26 -5.61 -4.47
N ARG A 14 -20.37 -4.85 -5.57
CA ARG A 14 -19.86 -5.27 -6.87
C ARG A 14 -18.33 -5.40 -6.84
N PHE A 15 -17.82 -6.37 -7.59
CA PHE A 15 -16.37 -6.51 -7.77
C PHE A 15 -15.84 -5.38 -8.65
N TYR A 16 -14.94 -4.57 -8.10
CA TYR A 16 -14.23 -3.51 -8.82
C TYR A 16 -12.73 -3.76 -8.80
N THR A 17 -12.08 -3.36 -9.88
CA THR A 17 -10.64 -3.31 -10.03
C THR A 17 -10.19 -1.86 -10.20
N THR A 18 -8.88 -1.63 -10.23
CA THR A 18 -8.31 -0.32 -10.54
C THR A 18 -8.78 0.22 -11.90
N VAL A 19 -9.03 -0.66 -12.88
CA VAL A 19 -9.49 -0.24 -14.21
C VAL A 19 -10.89 0.36 -14.16
N ASN A 20 -11.79 -0.15 -13.30
CA ASN A 20 -13.12 0.45 -13.07
C ASN A 20 -13.00 1.85 -12.48
N MET A 21 -12.05 2.06 -11.57
CA MET A 21 -11.78 3.37 -10.98
C MET A 21 -11.29 4.36 -12.05
N VAL A 22 -10.34 3.95 -12.89
CA VAL A 22 -9.83 4.77 -14.00
C VAL A 22 -10.97 5.17 -14.95
N HIS A 23 -11.76 4.21 -15.43
CA HIS A 23 -12.87 4.54 -16.33
C HIS A 23 -13.94 5.43 -15.68
N THR A 24 -14.15 5.31 -14.37
CA THR A 24 -15.05 6.21 -13.64
C THR A 24 -14.51 7.64 -13.60
N MET A 25 -13.19 7.82 -13.40
CA MET A 25 -12.55 9.15 -13.44
C MET A 25 -12.64 9.75 -14.85
N GLU A 26 -12.38 8.96 -15.89
CA GLU A 26 -12.52 9.37 -17.29
C GLU A 26 -13.94 9.86 -17.58
N ALA A 27 -14.96 9.08 -17.17
CA ALA A 27 -16.37 9.45 -17.35
C ALA A 27 -16.74 10.75 -16.61
N ILE A 28 -16.26 10.95 -15.38
CA ILE A 28 -16.52 12.17 -14.59
C ILE A 28 -15.86 13.40 -15.23
N LEU A 29 -14.64 13.24 -15.76
CA LEU A 29 -13.85 14.33 -16.34
C LEU A 29 -14.12 14.56 -17.83
N GLY A 30 -14.90 13.68 -18.49
CA GLY A 30 -15.16 13.74 -19.93
C GLY A 30 -13.94 13.36 -20.78
N LEU A 31 -13.07 12.49 -20.27
CA LEU A 31 -11.89 12.01 -20.98
C LEU A 31 -12.24 10.76 -21.81
N PRO A 32 -11.59 10.55 -22.97
CA PRO A 32 -11.70 9.28 -23.68
C PRO A 32 -10.96 8.17 -22.91
N PRO A 33 -11.37 6.90 -23.09
CA PRO A 33 -10.64 5.77 -22.54
C PRO A 33 -9.24 5.68 -23.16
N MET A 34 -8.25 5.28 -22.37
CA MET A 34 -6.86 5.16 -22.82
C MET A 34 -6.64 3.93 -23.71
N ASN A 35 -7.40 2.86 -23.51
CA ASN A 35 -7.32 1.64 -24.31
C ASN A 35 -8.66 0.87 -24.32
N GLN A 36 -8.65 -0.44 -24.57
CA GLN A 36 -9.87 -1.25 -24.61
C GLN A 36 -10.28 -1.73 -23.20
N ASN A 37 -9.32 -1.87 -22.27
CA ASN A 37 -9.60 -2.43 -20.96
C ASN A 37 -10.44 -1.49 -20.09
N ASP A 38 -10.10 -0.19 -20.08
CA ASP A 38 -10.89 0.86 -19.44
C ASP A 38 -12.18 1.12 -20.19
N ALA A 39 -12.16 1.19 -21.53
CA ALA A 39 -13.36 1.37 -22.35
C ALA A 39 -14.48 0.36 -22.04
N TYR A 40 -14.13 -0.89 -21.72
CA TYR A 40 -15.09 -1.94 -21.36
C TYR A 40 -15.31 -2.13 -19.86
N ALA A 41 -14.56 -1.46 -18.99
CA ALA A 41 -14.73 -1.60 -17.56
C ALA A 41 -16.05 -0.95 -17.12
N PRO A 42 -16.93 -1.60 -16.34
CA PRO A 42 -18.11 -0.92 -15.81
C PRO A 42 -17.73 0.26 -14.91
N VAL A 43 -18.35 1.42 -15.12
CA VAL A 43 -18.20 2.59 -14.25
C VAL A 43 -18.87 2.34 -12.89
N MET A 44 -18.32 2.94 -11.82
CA MET A 44 -18.83 2.82 -10.45
C MET A 44 -20.05 3.73 -10.20
N ALA A 45 -20.95 3.84 -11.19
CA ALA A 45 -22.08 4.77 -11.21
C ALA A 45 -22.98 4.73 -9.96
N PRO A 46 -23.28 3.57 -9.32
CA PRO A 46 -24.08 3.54 -8.10
C PRO A 46 -23.49 4.36 -6.94
N LEU A 47 -22.16 4.55 -6.89
CA LEU A 47 -21.51 5.38 -5.88
C LEU A 47 -21.74 6.89 -6.09
N PHE A 48 -22.28 7.30 -7.25
CA PHE A 48 -22.44 8.69 -7.64
C PHE A 48 -23.89 9.11 -7.94
N SER A 49 -24.88 8.25 -7.68
CA SER A 49 -26.31 8.46 -8.01
C SER A 49 -27.14 9.22 -6.96
N GLY A 50 -26.57 9.59 -5.83
CA GLY A 50 -27.24 10.26 -4.72
C GLY A 50 -27.43 11.78 -4.90
N PRO A 51 -28.32 12.39 -4.08
CA PRO A 51 -28.72 13.79 -4.20
C PRO A 51 -27.63 14.81 -3.84
N GLY A 52 -26.47 14.37 -3.35
CA GLY A 52 -25.37 15.27 -2.99
C GLY A 52 -25.51 15.99 -1.66
N ALA A 53 -26.46 15.58 -0.82
CA ALA A 53 -26.67 16.13 0.51
C ALA A 53 -25.67 15.62 1.58
N GLN A 54 -24.60 14.92 1.18
CA GLN A 54 -23.61 14.44 2.15
C GLN A 54 -22.77 15.61 2.68
N PRO A 55 -22.57 15.71 4.01
CA PRO A 55 -21.69 16.73 4.56
C PRO A 55 -20.25 16.53 4.06
N PRO A 56 -19.47 17.61 3.91
CA PRO A 56 -18.05 17.50 3.61
C PRO A 56 -17.33 16.77 4.75
N PHE A 57 -16.27 16.02 4.42
CA PHE A 57 -15.41 15.42 5.44
C PHE A 57 -14.63 16.51 6.19
N THR A 58 -14.56 16.39 7.51
CA THR A 58 -13.64 17.18 8.33
C THR A 58 -12.24 16.60 8.21
N ALA A 59 -11.30 17.38 7.71
CA ALA A 59 -9.90 16.96 7.64
C ALA A 59 -9.33 16.71 9.04
N ASP A 60 -8.68 15.56 9.20
CA ASP A 60 -7.91 15.23 10.40
C ASP A 60 -6.48 15.77 10.26
N TRP A 61 -6.18 16.82 11.04
CA TRP A 61 -4.89 17.49 11.01
C TRP A 61 -3.89 16.93 12.01
N ARG A 62 -4.24 15.91 12.81
CA ARG A 62 -3.36 15.41 13.90
C ARG A 62 -1.95 15.10 13.40
N ASN A 63 -1.82 14.42 12.26
CA ASN A 63 -0.52 14.06 11.68
C ASN A 63 0.30 15.26 11.17
N ARG A 64 -0.37 16.32 10.71
CA ARG A 64 0.27 17.58 10.33
C ARG A 64 0.76 18.31 11.57
N ASP A 65 -0.10 18.43 12.57
CA ASP A 65 0.13 19.28 13.74
C ASP A 65 1.10 18.65 14.74
N ASN A 66 1.06 17.32 14.90
CA ASN A 66 2.01 16.60 15.76
C ASN A 66 3.39 16.43 15.11
N GLY A 67 3.51 16.73 13.81
CA GLY A 67 4.76 16.63 13.05
C GLY A 67 5.37 15.22 12.99
N LEU A 68 4.67 14.18 13.45
CA LEU A 68 5.18 12.81 13.53
C LEU A 68 5.53 12.27 12.15
N ILE A 69 4.82 12.71 11.10
CA ILE A 69 5.12 12.34 9.70
C ILE A 69 6.46 12.90 9.20
N TYR A 70 7.04 13.88 9.92
CA TYR A 70 8.33 14.48 9.60
C TYR A 70 9.42 14.04 10.58
N GLN A 71 9.09 13.24 11.60
CA GLN A 71 10.10 12.73 12.51
C GLN A 71 10.98 11.70 11.82
N MET A 72 12.28 11.92 11.91
CA MET A 72 13.30 10.96 11.49
C MET A 72 13.92 10.31 12.71
N ASN A 73 14.47 9.11 12.53
CA ASN A 73 15.23 8.44 13.58
C ASN A 73 16.40 9.34 14.02
N PRO A 74 16.50 9.71 15.31
CA PRO A 74 17.61 10.52 15.77
C PRO A 74 18.93 9.77 15.61
N GLY A 75 20.05 10.47 15.42
CA GLY A 75 21.37 9.82 15.26
C GLY A 75 21.79 8.95 16.46
N LYS A 76 21.17 9.16 17.63
CA LYS A 76 21.37 8.37 18.86
C LYS A 76 20.38 7.21 19.03
N ALA A 77 19.48 6.99 18.06
CA ALA A 77 18.56 5.86 18.08
C ALA A 77 19.33 4.52 18.14
N PRO A 78 18.71 3.45 18.68
CA PRO A 78 19.29 2.12 18.67
C PRO A 78 19.79 1.73 17.26
N GLY A 79 21.08 1.42 17.15
CA GLY A 79 21.70 1.06 15.88
C GLY A 79 21.98 2.23 14.93
N GLY A 80 21.67 3.49 15.27
CA GLY A 80 21.90 4.66 14.43
C GLY A 80 23.36 4.81 13.96
N ALA A 81 24.32 4.66 14.88
CA ALA A 81 25.75 4.71 14.55
C ALA A 81 26.23 3.55 13.66
N GLN A 82 25.52 2.41 13.68
CA GLN A 82 25.82 1.25 12.82
C GLN A 82 25.19 1.45 11.44
N SER A 83 23.92 1.89 11.39
CA SER A 83 23.20 2.22 10.17
C SER A 83 23.89 3.34 9.38
N ALA A 84 24.43 4.37 10.05
CA ALA A 84 25.13 5.47 9.39
C ALA A 84 26.40 5.04 8.62
N LYS A 85 26.93 3.83 8.88
CA LYS A 85 28.09 3.26 8.18
C LYS A 85 27.73 2.28 7.07
N MET A 86 26.43 2.02 6.87
CA MET A 86 25.94 1.09 5.84
C MET A 86 25.82 1.79 4.49
N ASP A 87 26.04 1.03 3.42
CA ASP A 87 25.89 1.52 2.04
C ASP A 87 24.44 1.36 1.58
N PHE A 88 23.70 2.48 1.50
CA PHE A 88 22.34 2.54 0.97
C PHE A 88 22.29 3.11 -0.47
N SER A 89 23.42 3.19 -1.17
CA SER A 89 23.48 3.80 -2.52
C SER A 89 22.74 3.01 -3.60
N ARG A 90 22.55 1.71 -3.39
CA ARG A 90 21.82 0.82 -4.30
C ARG A 90 21.05 -0.26 -3.53
N PRO A 91 20.02 -0.87 -4.15
CA PRO A 91 19.30 -1.99 -3.56
C PRO A 91 20.26 -3.12 -3.13
N ASP A 92 19.97 -3.74 -1.99
CA ASP A 92 20.66 -4.93 -1.47
C ASP A 92 22.19 -4.79 -1.23
N ALA A 93 22.72 -3.57 -1.12
CA ALA A 93 24.13 -3.36 -0.78
C ALA A 93 24.47 -3.58 0.71
N VAL A 94 23.47 -3.49 1.59
CA VAL A 94 23.64 -3.64 3.04
C VAL A 94 23.62 -5.12 3.45
N ASN A 95 24.40 -5.48 4.48
CA ASN A 95 24.23 -6.76 5.14
C ASN A 95 22.85 -6.86 5.81
N THR A 96 21.93 -7.58 5.16
CA THR A 96 20.53 -7.74 5.57
C THR A 96 20.39 -8.36 6.97
N ALA A 97 21.27 -9.28 7.37
CA ALA A 97 21.21 -9.88 8.70
C ALA A 97 21.48 -8.85 9.81
N LEU A 98 22.42 -7.93 9.57
CA LEU A 98 22.73 -6.85 10.50
C LEU A 98 21.62 -5.78 10.51
N LEU A 99 21.16 -5.36 9.33
CA LEU A 99 20.09 -4.37 9.21
C LEU A 99 18.79 -4.86 9.86
N ASN A 100 18.38 -6.09 9.61
CA ASN A 100 17.17 -6.66 10.20
C ASN A 100 17.26 -6.73 11.74
N ARG A 101 18.45 -6.97 12.30
CA ARG A 101 18.65 -6.96 13.76
C ARG A 101 18.49 -5.56 14.35
N ILE A 102 19.00 -4.54 13.68
CA ILE A 102 18.82 -3.13 14.08
C ILE A 102 17.34 -2.76 14.05
N LEU A 103 16.66 -3.03 12.93
CA LEU A 103 15.22 -2.74 12.76
C LEU A 103 14.37 -3.50 13.79
N TRP A 104 14.70 -4.77 14.05
CA TRP A 104 14.00 -5.56 15.06
C TRP A 104 14.13 -4.94 16.45
N ARG A 105 15.34 -4.54 16.85
CA ARG A 105 15.57 -3.92 18.16
C ARG A 105 14.85 -2.57 18.29
N ASP A 106 14.79 -1.79 17.21
CA ASP A 106 14.09 -0.50 17.18
C ASP A 106 12.58 -0.67 17.40
N ILE A 107 11.96 -1.63 16.71
CA ILE A 107 10.51 -1.86 16.75
C ILE A 107 10.08 -2.69 17.97
N LYS A 108 10.87 -3.70 18.34
CA LYS A 108 10.50 -4.72 19.34
C LYS A 108 11.27 -4.60 20.65
N GLY A 109 12.18 -3.64 20.78
CA GLY A 109 13.00 -3.44 21.97
C GLY A 109 13.88 -4.66 22.26
N ASN A 110 13.74 -5.22 23.46
CA ASN A 110 14.56 -6.35 23.93
C ASN A 110 14.02 -7.73 23.51
N ALA A 111 12.95 -7.80 22.73
CA ALA A 111 12.43 -9.09 22.27
C ALA A 111 13.49 -9.81 21.41
N PRO A 112 13.70 -11.13 21.58
CA PRO A 112 14.64 -11.88 20.76
C PRO A 112 14.18 -11.88 19.29
N MET A 113 15.13 -11.65 18.38
CA MET A 113 14.86 -11.70 16.94
C MET A 113 14.66 -13.16 16.50
N PRO A 114 13.57 -13.50 15.77
CA PRO A 114 13.34 -14.85 15.28
C PRO A 114 14.42 -15.26 14.25
N ALA A 115 14.64 -16.57 14.14
CA ALA A 115 15.58 -17.11 13.16
C ALA A 115 15.09 -16.83 11.71
N PRO A 116 16.00 -16.48 10.78
CA PRO A 116 15.66 -16.37 9.36
C PRO A 116 15.07 -17.67 8.82
N ARG A 117 14.01 -17.56 8.02
CA ARG A 117 13.40 -18.70 7.32
C ARG A 117 13.75 -18.59 5.84
N HIS A 118 14.37 -19.63 5.28
CA HIS A 118 14.61 -19.75 3.85
C HIS A 118 13.79 -20.91 3.31
N THR A 119 12.77 -20.62 2.51
CA THR A 119 12.00 -21.64 1.78
C THR A 119 12.67 -21.88 0.44
N ILE A 120 13.19 -23.09 0.24
CA ILE A 120 13.71 -23.55 -1.05
C ILE A 120 12.58 -24.27 -1.76
N PHE A 121 12.15 -23.76 -2.91
CA PHE A 121 11.27 -24.51 -3.79
C PHE A 121 12.12 -25.50 -4.59
N PRO A 122 11.88 -26.82 -4.49
CA PRO A 122 12.60 -27.78 -5.32
C PRO A 122 12.30 -27.49 -6.79
N ALA A 123 13.33 -27.52 -7.63
CA ALA A 123 13.13 -27.47 -9.08
C ALA A 123 12.27 -28.69 -9.47
N LYS A 124 11.20 -28.44 -10.22
CA LYS A 124 10.40 -29.51 -10.82
C LYS A 124 11.31 -30.26 -11.78
N THR A 125 11.63 -31.53 -11.50
CA THR A 125 12.19 -32.42 -12.52
C THR A 125 11.21 -32.38 -13.70
N ARG A 126 11.72 -32.08 -14.90
CA ARG A 126 11.02 -32.44 -16.13
C ARG A 126 11.00 -33.97 -16.10
N ASP A 127 9.83 -34.54 -15.85
CA ASP A 127 9.60 -35.91 -16.29
C ASP A 127 9.61 -35.84 -17.80
N ASP A 128 10.64 -36.46 -18.40
CA ASP A 128 10.74 -36.67 -19.84
C ASP A 128 9.65 -37.69 -20.22
N ASP A 129 8.41 -37.20 -20.37
CA ASP A 129 7.34 -37.95 -21.02
C ASP A 129 7.47 -37.72 -22.54
N ASP A 130 8.49 -38.33 -23.14
CA ASP A 130 8.51 -38.70 -24.56
C ASP A 130 8.04 -40.17 -24.65
N ASP A 131 6.77 -40.38 -24.99
CA ASP A 131 6.23 -41.54 -25.76
C ASP A 131 4.79 -41.26 -26.24
#